data_AF-A0A352VB40-F1
#
_entry.id   AF-A0A352VB40-F1
#
_cell.length_a   1.000
_cell.length_b   1.000
_cell.length_c   1.000
_cell.angle_alpha   90.00
_cell.angle_beta   90.00
_cell.angle_gamma   90.00
#
_symmetry.space_group_name_H-M   'P 1'
#
loop_
_entity.id
_entity.type
_entity.pdbx_description
1 polymer ?
#
loop_
_entity_poly.entity_id
_entity_poly.type
_entity_poly.pdbx_seq_one_letter_code
_entity_poly.pdbx_strand_id
1 'polypeptide(L)'
;MEISKDFLYTFDFKQDQVGDELKLLASIELYREHKVSMGKAAEFAGITKYIFMQELASREIPLIEYDIDEVIGEAEVLKNIRESKK
;
A
#
# COMPACT_ATOMS: atom_id res chain seq x y z
N MET A 1 15.76 12.26 -14.07
CA MET A 1 14.75 13.26 -13.67
C MET A 1 15.50 14.39 -13.00
N GLU A 2 15.32 15.64 -13.44
CA GLU A 2 15.97 16.79 -12.80
C GLU A 2 15.04 17.31 -11.70
N ILE A 3 15.52 17.35 -10.45
CA ILE A 3 14.76 17.82 -9.29
C ILE A 3 15.43 19.10 -8.78
N SER A 4 14.64 20.14 -8.54
CA SER A 4 15.16 21.42 -8.05
C SER A 4 15.69 21.26 -6.61
N LYS A 5 16.75 22.02 -6.28
CA LYS A 5 17.28 22.04 -4.91
C LYS A 5 16.23 22.53 -3.90
N ASP A 6 15.41 23.50 -4.30
CA ASP A 6 14.33 24.04 -3.48
C ASP A 6 13.30 22.98 -3.07
N PHE A 7 12.94 22.09 -4.00
CA PHE A 7 12.09 20.94 -3.71
C PHE A 7 12.75 20.01 -2.68
N LEU A 8 14.03 19.65 -2.88
CA LEU A 8 14.75 18.78 -1.96
C LEU A 8 14.79 19.36 -0.53
N TYR A 9 15.04 20.66 -0.39
CA TYR A 9 15.04 21.32 0.92
C TYR A 9 13.65 21.37 1.56
N THR A 10 12.61 21.63 0.78
CA THR A 10 11.23 21.75 1.29
C THR A 10 10.74 20.43 1.88
N PHE A 11 11.10 19.30 1.27
CA PHE A 11 10.66 17.97 1.67
C PHE A 11 11.70 17.18 2.49
N ASP A 12 12.80 17.83 2.89
CA ASP A 12 13.93 17.19 3.59
C ASP A 12 14.46 15.93 2.89
N PHE A 13 14.45 15.95 1.56
CA PHE A 13 14.93 14.84 0.76
C PHE A 13 16.43 14.97 0.49
N LYS A 14 17.15 13.86 0.67
CA LYS A 14 18.53 13.77 0.21
C LYS A 14 18.56 13.53 -1.29
N GLN A 15 19.46 14.24 -1.98
CA GLN A 15 19.56 14.20 -3.44
C GLN A 15 19.87 12.79 -3.98
N ASP A 16 20.61 11.98 -3.24
CA ASP A 16 20.94 10.59 -3.58
C ASP A 16 19.79 9.60 -3.28
N GLN A 17 18.83 9.97 -2.44
CA GLN A 17 17.72 9.10 -2.02
C GLN A 17 16.37 9.48 -2.63
N VAL A 18 16.24 10.69 -3.19
CA VAL A 18 14.97 11.21 -3.72
C VAL A 18 14.32 10.31 -4.77
N GLY A 19 15.13 9.63 -5.58
CA GLY A 19 14.61 8.72 -6.60
C GLY A 19 13.87 7.53 -6.01
N ASP A 20 14.36 7.00 -4.89
CA ASP A 20 13.74 5.87 -4.20
C ASP A 20 12.53 6.32 -3.38
N GLU A 21 12.58 7.50 -2.76
CA GLU A 21 11.42 8.06 -2.06
C GLU A 21 10.26 8.33 -3.01
N LEU A 22 10.52 8.92 -4.17
CA LEU A 22 9.48 9.14 -5.18
C LEU A 22 8.91 7.84 -5.73
N LYS A 23 9.75 6.81 -5.87
CA LYS A 23 9.31 5.48 -6.29
C LYS A 23 8.42 4.84 -5.23
N LEU A 24 8.77 4.96 -3.96
CA LEU A 24 7.95 4.50 -2.84
C LEU A 24 6.60 5.22 -2.81
N LEU A 25 6.59 6.56 -2.92
CA LEU A 25 5.37 7.36 -2.97
C LEU A 25 4.47 6.96 -4.14
N ALA A 26 5.03 6.77 -5.34
CA ALA A 26 4.28 6.28 -6.49
C ALA A 26 3.71 4.87 -6.28
N SER A 27 4.50 3.95 -5.69
CA SER A 27 4.02 2.61 -5.34
C SER A 27 2.86 2.63 -4.35
N ILE A 28 2.92 3.51 -3.35
CA ILE A 28 1.86 3.70 -2.35
C ILE A 28 0.57 4.15 -3.03
N GLU A 29 0.62 5.17 -3.89
CA GLU A 29 -0.58 5.65 -4.58
C GLU A 29 -1.16 4.62 -5.54
N LEU A 30 -0.33 3.90 -6.28
CA LEU A 30 -0.80 2.79 -7.13
C LEU A 30 -1.49 1.67 -6.32
N TYR A 31 -1.02 1.41 -5.10
CA TYR A 31 -1.66 0.48 -4.18
C TYR A 31 -3.00 1.02 -3.66
N ARG A 32 -3.06 2.28 -3.20
CA ARG A 32 -4.28 2.94 -2.72
C ARG A 32 -5.37 3.04 -3.78
N GLU A 33 -4.99 3.26 -5.03
CA GLU A 33 -5.93 3.27 -6.16
C GLU A 33 -6.33 1.87 -6.65
N HIS A 34 -5.91 0.81 -5.92
CA HIS A 34 -6.16 -0.59 -6.27
C HIS A 34 -5.66 -0.97 -7.68
N LYS A 35 -4.66 -0.25 -8.23
CA LYS A 35 -4.08 -0.53 -9.55
C LYS A 35 -3.10 -1.69 -9.53
N VAL A 36 -2.46 -1.90 -8.38
CA VAL A 36 -1.50 -2.98 -8.15
C VAL A 36 -1.76 -3.64 -6.81
N SER A 37 -1.43 -4.92 -6.69
CA SER A 37 -1.43 -5.59 -5.40
C SER A 37 -0.28 -5.06 -4.53
N MET A 38 -0.39 -5.20 -3.20
CA MET A 38 0.66 -4.83 -2.26
C MET A 38 2.02 -5.48 -2.59
N GLY A 39 2.02 -6.73 -3.06
CA GLY A 39 3.25 -7.41 -3.49
C GLY A 39 3.88 -6.75 -4.71
N LYS A 40 3.06 -6.33 -5.68
CA LYS A 40 3.54 -5.64 -6.89
C LYS A 40 3.98 -4.21 -6.61
N ALA A 41 3.33 -3.52 -5.68
CA ALA A 41 3.75 -2.21 -5.19
C ALA A 41 5.12 -2.28 -4.50
N ALA A 42 5.34 -3.29 -3.65
CA ALA A 42 6.62 -3.52 -2.99
C ALA A 42 7.73 -3.84 -4.01
N GLU A 43 7.45 -4.71 -4.99
CA GLU A 43 8.36 -5.02 -6.10
C GLU A 43 8.72 -3.76 -6.88
N PHE A 44 7.72 -2.92 -7.23
CA PHE A 44 7.95 -1.66 -7.93
C PHE A 44 8.77 -0.67 -7.11
N ALA A 45 8.57 -0.62 -5.79
CA ALA A 45 9.37 0.20 -4.87
C ALA A 45 10.79 -0.35 -4.65
N GLY A 46 11.11 -1.57 -5.10
CA GLY A 46 12.42 -2.20 -4.87
C GLY A 46 12.66 -2.64 -3.43
N ILE A 47 11.59 -2.84 -2.65
CA ILE A 47 11.66 -3.25 -1.24
C ILE A 47 10.86 -4.53 -1.00
N THR A 48 11.10 -5.19 0.13
CA THR A 48 10.31 -6.37 0.47
C THR A 48 8.88 -5.99 0.82
N LYS A 49 7.93 -6.91 0.63
CA LYS A 49 6.53 -6.71 1.05
C LYS A 49 6.42 -6.31 2.52
N TYR A 50 7.25 -6.87 3.40
CA TYR A 50 7.26 -6.52 4.82
C TYR A 50 7.66 -5.05 5.04
N ILE A 51 8.73 -4.56 4.40
CA ILE A 51 9.12 -3.14 4.49
C ILE A 51 8.02 -2.26 3.92
N PHE A 52 7.42 -2.64 2.79
CA PHE A 52 6.31 -1.86 2.21
C PHE A 52 5.12 -1.74 3.18
N MET A 53 4.77 -2.81 3.90
CA MET A 53 3.76 -2.76 4.96
C MET A 53 4.15 -1.81 6.10
N GLN A 54 5.43 -1.78 6.49
CA GLN A 54 5.91 -0.82 7.49
C GLN A 54 5.82 0.63 7.01
N GLU A 55 6.11 0.89 5.73
CA GLU A 55 5.98 2.22 5.12
C GLU A 55 4.52 2.69 5.02
N LEU A 56 3.58 1.78 4.76
CA LEU A 56 2.15 2.08 4.83
C LEU A 56 1.71 2.40 6.27
N ALA A 57 2.13 1.57 7.23
CA ALA A 57 1.78 1.75 8.64
C ALA A 57 2.35 3.05 9.23
N SER A 58 3.59 3.42 8.88
CA SER A 58 4.21 4.68 9.34
C SER A 58 3.50 5.93 8.79
N ARG A 59 2.78 5.79 7.68
CA ARG A 59 1.98 6.85 7.03
C ARG A 59 0.48 6.75 7.37
N GLU A 60 0.11 5.89 8.30
CA GLU A 60 -1.29 5.67 8.71
C GLU A 60 -2.20 5.22 7.55
N ILE A 61 -1.62 4.55 6.54
CA ILE A 61 -2.37 4.01 5.40
C ILE A 61 -2.86 2.60 5.76
N PRO A 62 -4.17 2.31 5.64
CA PRO A 62 -4.70 0.98 5.92
C PRO A 62 -4.00 -0.10 5.10
N LEU A 63 -3.52 -1.15 5.76
CA LEU A 63 -2.92 -2.33 5.11
C LEU A 63 -3.97 -3.18 4.39
N ILE A 64 -5.23 -3.01 4.80
CA ILE A 64 -6.36 -3.72 4.23
C ILE A 64 -7.54 -2.77 4.26
N GLU A 65 -7.97 -2.31 3.09
CA GLU A 65 -9.29 -1.72 2.90
C GLU A 65 -10.25 -2.87 2.62
N TYR A 66 -10.82 -3.44 3.68
CA TYR A 66 -12.01 -4.27 3.53
C TYR A 66 -13.23 -3.35 3.55
N ASP A 67 -14.09 -3.49 2.55
CA ASP A 67 -15.47 -3.02 2.71
C ASP A 67 -16.12 -3.88 3.80
N ILE A 68 -16.60 -3.22 4.85
CA ILE A 68 -17.23 -3.90 5.98
C ILE A 68 -18.47 -4.68 5.51
N ASP A 69 -19.18 -4.19 4.50
CA ASP A 69 -20.37 -4.83 3.95
C ASP A 69 -20.00 -6.11 3.20
N GLU A 70 -18.87 -6.10 2.48
CA GLU A 70 -18.33 -7.29 1.80
C GLU A 70 -17.92 -8.37 2.82
N VAL A 71 -17.23 -7.98 3.88
CA VAL A 71 -16.83 -8.89 4.97
C VAL A 71 -18.04 -9.51 5.67
N ILE A 72 -19.09 -8.72 5.92
CA ILE A 72 -20.35 -9.23 6.49
C ILE A 72 -21.00 -10.25 5.54
N GLY A 73 -21.06 -9.93 4.25
CA GLY A 73 -21.62 -10.82 3.23
C GLY A 73 -20.88 -12.16 3.15
N GLU A 74 -19.55 -12.15 3.14
CA GLU A 74 -18.73 -13.36 3.17
C GLU A 74 -18.97 -14.19 4.44
N ALA A 75 -19.08 -13.54 5.61
CA ALA A 75 -19.35 -14.21 6.87
C ALA A 75 -20.72 -14.92 6.88
N GLU A 76 -21.74 -14.31 6.26
CA GLU A 76 -23.07 -14.90 6.10
C GLU A 76 -23.07 -16.14 5.20
N VAL A 77 -22.34 -16.09 4.07
CA VAL A 77 -22.14 -17.26 3.19
C VAL A 77 -21.51 -18.41 3.96
N LEU A 78 -20.46 -18.14 4.74
CA LEU A 78 -19.79 -19.17 5.55
C LEU A 78 -20.72 -19.78 6.61
N LYS A 79 -21.57 -18.97 7.23
CA LYS A 79 -22.59 -19.44 8.20
C LYS A 79 -23.58 -20.38 7.54
N ASN A 80 -24.09 -20.03 6.37
CA ASN A 80 -25.05 -20.85 5.61
C ASN A 80 -24.43 -22.18 5.17
N ILE A 81 -23.17 -22.19 4.74
CA ILE A 81 -22.43 -23.42 4.39
C ILE A 81 -22.30 -24.34 5.61
N ARG A 82 -21.98 -23.78 6.79
CA ARG A 82 -21.87 -24.54 8.04
C ARG A 82 -23.19 -25.19 8.43
N GLU A 83 -24.29 -24.46 8.28
CA GLU A 83 -25.64 -24.93 8.64
C GLU A 83 -26.16 -25.98 7.64
N SER A 84 -25.84 -25.85 6.35
CA SER A 84 -26.23 -26.81 5.31
C SER A 84 -25.47 -28.15 5.38
N LYS A 85 -24.37 -28.22 6.14
CA LYS A 85 -23.57 -29.44 6.37
C LYS A 85 -23.99 -30.22 7.62
N LYS A 86 -25.01 -29.75 8.35
CA LYS A 86 -25.50 -30.33 9.60
C LYS A 86 -26.79 -31.10 9.36
#